data_AF-A0A965Q4M5-F1
#
_entry.id   AF-A0A965Q4M5-F1
#
_cell.length_a   1.000
_cell.length_b   1.000
_cell.length_c   1.000
_cell.angle_alpha   90.00
_cell.angle_beta   90.00
_cell.angle_gamma   90.00
#
_symmetry.space_group_name_H-M   'P 1'
#
loop_
_entity.id
_entity.type
_entity.pdbx_description
1 polymer ?
#
loop_
_entity_poly.entity_id
_entity_poly.type
_entity_poly.pdbx_seq_one_letter_code
_entity_poly.pdbx_strand_id
1 'polypeptide(L)' 'TILIIEHLMKVVLSLSNRILVLHHGELISQGNPLDVVNDPKVIEAYLGSKFTEKKLFIKDSLHE' A
#
# COMPACT_ATOMS: atom_id res chain seq x y z
N THR A 1 18.71 -8.39 -3.01
CA THR A 1 17.29 -8.11 -3.26
C THR A 1 16.46 -9.17 -2.59
N ILE A 2 15.46 -8.77 -1.79
CA ILE A 2 14.51 -9.68 -1.13
C ILE A 2 13.15 -9.42 -1.76
N LEU A 3 12.41 -10.48 -2.07
CA LEU A 3 11.02 -10.42 -2.52
C LEU A 3 10.13 -11.00 -1.43
N ILE A 4 9.06 -10.29 -1.07
CA ILE A 4 8.11 -10.70 -0.04
C ILE A 4 6.70 -10.58 -0.61
N ILE A 5 5.88 -11.58 -0.32
CA ILE A 5 4.43 -11.56 -0.59
C ILE A 5 3.76 -11.71 0.76
N GLU A 6 2.94 -10.73 1.14
CA GLU A 6 2.33 -10.68 2.46
C GLU A 6 1.00 -9.95 2.40
N HIS A 7 0.05 -10.33 3.25
CA HIS A 7 -1.28 -9.74 3.30
C HIS A 7 -1.38 -8.59 4.31
N LEU A 8 -0.51 -8.57 5.31
CA LEU A 8 -0.48 -7.52 6.33
C LEU A 8 0.18 -6.24 5.78
N MET A 9 -0.65 -5.28 5.35
CA MET A 9 -0.20 -4.00 4.79
C MET A 9 0.77 -3.24 5.70
N LYS A 10 0.63 -3.32 7.03
CA LYS A 10 1.59 -2.67 7.96
C LYS A 10 3.02 -3.17 7.74
N VAL A 11 3.19 -4.48 7.54
CA VAL A 11 4.50 -5.11 7.31
C VAL A 11 5.02 -4.77 5.92
N VAL A 12 4.16 -4.89 4.91
CA VAL A 12 4.50 -4.54 3.52
C VAL A 12 5.01 -3.10 3.43
N LEU A 13 4.32 -2.16 4.07
CA LEU A 13 4.69 -0.74 4.04
C LEU A 13 5.94 -0.42 4.87
N SER A 14 6.18 -1.11 6.00
CA SER A 14 7.34 -0.85 6.83
C SER A 14 8.64 -1.44 6.28
N LEU A 15 8.57 -2.54 5.53
CA LEU A 15 9.74 -3.28 5.07
C LEU A 15 10.11 -3.01 3.61
N SER A 16 9.18 -2.55 2.78
CA SER A 16 9.40 -2.45 1.33
C SER A 16 9.92 -1.09 0.92
N ASN A 17 11.00 -1.05 0.14
CA ASN A 17 11.41 0.18 -0.57
C ASN A 17 10.63 0.38 -1.89
N ARG A 18 10.08 -0.71 -2.45
CA ARG A 18 9.29 -0.73 -3.69
C ARG A 18 8.18 -1.76 -3.57
N ILE A 19 6.99 -1.43 -4.06
CA ILE A 19 5.81 -2.31 -4.10
C ILE A 19 5.38 -2.49 -5.55
N LEU A 20 4.91 -3.69 -5.87
CA LEU A 20 4.20 -4.02 -7.10
C LEU A 20 2.82 -4.55 -6.72
N VAL A 21 1.78 -4.06 -7.39
CA VAL A 21 0.40 -4.50 -7.15
C VAL A 21 -0.15 -5.13 -8.41
N LEU A 22 -0.49 -6.41 -8.30
CA LEU A 22 -1.11 -7.18 -9.37
C LEU A 22 -2.60 -7.31 -9.09
N HIS A 23 -3.45 -7.15 -10.09
CA HIS A 23 -4.88 -7.48 -10.05
C HIS A 23 -5.23 -8.34 -11.26
N HIS A 24 -5.85 -9.51 -11.03
CA HIS A 24 -6.16 -10.48 -12.11
C HIS A 24 -4.99 -10.81 -13.05
N GLY A 25 -3.75 -10.85 -12.51
CA GLY A 25 -2.55 -11.14 -13.30
C GLY A 25 -1.96 -9.94 -14.03
N GLU A 26 -2.59 -8.76 -13.96
CA GLU A 26 -2.09 -7.52 -14.55
C GLU A 26 -1.45 -6.61 -13.50
N LEU A 27 -0.33 -5.97 -13.86
CA LEU A 27 0.30 -4.97 -13.01
C LEU A 27 -0.50 -3.67 -13.06
N ILE A 28 -1.18 -3.35 -11.96
CA ILE A 28 -2.02 -2.15 -11.87
C ILE A 28 -1.28 -0.95 -11.30
N SER A 29 -0.25 -1.17 -10.47
CA SER A 29 0.57 -0.11 -9.89
C SER A 29 1.96 -0.60 -9.48
N GLN A 30 2.95 0.28 -9.51
CA GLN A 30 4.29 0.04 -9.01
C GLN A 30 4.94 1.34 -8.56
N GLY A 31 5.73 1.28 -7.48
CA GLY A 31 6.42 2.48 -6.98
C GLY A 31 6.89 2.34 -5.55
N ASN A 32 7.21 3.46 -4.91
CA ASN A 32 7.44 3.48 -3.47
C ASN A 32 6.12 3.21 -2.71
N PRO A 33 6.19 2.81 -1.43
CA PRO A 33 4.99 2.48 -0.67
C PRO A 33 3.93 3.58 -0.63
N LEU A 34 4.34 4.84 -0.45
CA LEU A 34 3.43 5.98 -0.30
C LEU A 34 2.64 6.24 -1.58
N ASP A 35 3.29 6.16 -2.74
CA ASP A 35 2.65 6.37 -4.03
C ASP A 35 1.65 5.25 -4.31
N VAL A 36 2.04 4.00 -4.08
CA VAL A 36 1.20 2.83 -4.34
C VAL A 36 -0.06 2.82 -3.46
N VAL A 37 0.04 3.19 -2.18
CA VAL A 37 -1.16 3.26 -1.31
C VAL A 37 -2.03 4.48 -1.56
N ASN A 38 -1.57 5.45 -2.35
CA ASN A 38 -2.37 6.58 -2.81
C ASN A 38 -2.99 6.34 -4.19
N ASP A 39 -2.56 5.30 -4.90
CA ASP A 39 -3.05 5.00 -6.23
C ASP A 39 -4.53 4.60 -6.17
N PRO A 40 -5.44 5.34 -6.83
CA PRO A 40 -6.87 5.04 -6.83
C PRO A 40 -7.18 3.61 -7.26
N LYS A 41 -6.42 3.05 -8.22
CA LYS A 41 -6.62 1.66 -8.70
C LYS A 41 -6.31 0.65 -7.60
N VAL A 42 -5.29 0.90 -6.80
CA VAL A 42 -4.90 0.03 -5.67
C VAL A 42 -5.91 0.15 -4.55
N ILE A 43 -6.41 1.37 -4.28
CA ILE A 43 -7.45 1.59 -3.28
C ILE A 43 -8.72 0.82 -3.66
N GLU A 44 -9.19 0.96 -4.90
CA GLU A 44 -10.38 0.27 -5.40
C GLU A 44 -10.23 -1.25 -5.38
N ALA A 45 -9.09 -1.78 -5.85
CA ALA A 45 -8.90 -3.22 -6.00
C ALA A 45 -8.47 -3.96 -4.72
N TYR A 46 -7.80 -3.30 -3.76
CA TYR A 46 -7.17 -3.97 -2.61
C TYR A 46 -7.44 -3.36 -1.24
N LEU A 47 -7.55 -2.03 -1.11
CA LEU A 47 -7.55 -1.38 0.21
C LEU A 47 -8.95 -0.98 0.70
N GLY A 48 -9.83 -0.60 -0.22
CA GLY A 48 -11.16 -0.07 0.04
C GLY A 48 -11.17 1.30 0.74
N SER A 49 -12.35 1.92 0.83
CA SER A 49 -12.51 3.29 1.38
C SER A 49 -12.09 3.43 2.85
N LYS A 50 -12.19 2.35 3.64
CA LYS A 50 -11.80 2.32 5.06
C LYS A 50 -10.29 2.50 5.28
N PHE A 51 -9.46 2.08 4.32
CA PHE A 51 -8.02 2.29 4.41
C PHE A 51 -7.65 3.77 4.26
N THR A 52 -8.34 4.49 3.39
CA THR A 52 -8.15 5.93 3.18
C THR A 52 -8.52 6.72 4.45
N GLU A 53 -9.57 6.32 5.16
CA GLU A 53 -9.93 6.89 6.47
C GLU A 53 -8.85 6.59 7.51
N LYS A 54 -8.39 5.33 7.61
CA LYS A 54 -7.34 4.92 8.58
C LYS A 54 -5.99 5.58 8.33
N LYS A 55 -5.67 5.88 7.07
CA LYS A 55 -4.46 6.61 6.67
C LYS A 55 -4.41 8.02 7.27
N LEU A 56 -5.57 8.68 7.41
CA LEU A 56 -5.67 9.99 8.04
C LEU A 56 -5.24 9.90 9.51
N PHE A 57 -5.72 8.89 10.24
CA PHE A 57 -5.34 8.65 11.63
C PHE A 57 -3.86 8.28 11.83
N ILE A 58 -3.25 7.53 10.92
CA ILE A 58 -1.83 7.13 11.05
C ILE A 58 -0.89 8.31 10.75
N LYS A 59 -1.26 9.22 9.84
CA LYS A 59 -0.46 10.40 9.52
C LYS A 59 -0.35 11.34 10.72
N ASP A 60 -1.38 11.40 11.56
CA ASP A 60 -1.40 12.20 12.78
C ASP A 60 -0.55 11.59 13.92
N SER A 61 -0.31 10.26 13.92
CA SER A 61 0.50 9.56 14.93
C SER A 61 1.99 9.41 14.59
N LEU A 62 2.44 9.86 13.41
CA LEU A 62 3.86 9.85 13.01
C LEU A 62 4.53 11.22 13.20
N HIS A 63 3.81 12.18 13.78
CA HIS A 63 4.30 13.50 14.17
C HIS A 63 4.48 13.64 15.70
N GLU A 64 4.41 12.55 16.45
CA GLU A 64 4.70 12.50 17.90
C GLU A 64 5.90 11.60 18.21
#